data_AF-A0A9C9YT88-F1
#
_entry.id   AF-A0A9C9YT88-F1
#
_cell.length_a   1.000
_cell.length_b   1.000
_cell.length_c   1.000
_cell.angle_alpha   90.00
_cell.angle_beta   90.00
_cell.angle_gamma   90.00
#
_symmetry.space_group_name_H-M   'P 1'
#
loop_
_entity.id
_entity.type
_entity.pdbx_description
1 polymer ?
#
loop_
_entity_poly.entity_id
_entity_poly.type
_entity_poly.pdbx_seq_one_letter_code
_entity_poly.pdbx_strand_id
1 'polypeptide(L)' 'VDLMEKAARRIPPDRLWVNPDCGLKTRRWKEVIPALENMVAAARRLREGRARKAS' A
#
# COMPACT_ATOMS: atom_id res chain seq x y z
N VAL A 1 -1.91 3.78 -7.87
CA VAL A 1 -1.24 3.78 -6.53
C VAL A 1 -1.38 5.15 -5.85
N ASP A 2 -2.40 5.91 -6.21
CA ASP A 2 -2.28 7.38 -6.23
C ASP A 2 -2.42 7.99 -4.84
N LEU A 3 -3.24 7.37 -3.98
CA LEU A 3 -3.36 7.75 -2.58
C LEU A 3 -2.04 7.53 -1.81
N MET A 4 -1.35 6.42 -2.08
CA MET A 4 -0.05 6.15 -1.45
C MET A 4 1.01 7.14 -1.94
N GLU A 5 0.97 7.56 -3.22
CA GLU A 5 1.86 8.62 -3.72
C GLU A 5 1.58 9.97 -3.07
N LYS A 6 0.32 10.30 -2.80
CA LYS A 6 -0.05 11.51 -2.04
C LYS A 6 0.50 11.46 -0.62
N ALA A 7 0.31 10.34 0.08
CA ALA A 7 0.83 10.13 1.43
C ALA A 7 2.37 10.19 1.47
N ALA A 8 3.03 9.55 0.50
CA ALA A 8 4.48 9.53 0.31
C ALA A 8 5.14 10.91 0.14
N ARG A 9 4.37 11.94 -0.28
CA ARG A 9 4.84 13.33 -0.36
C ARG A 9 4.81 14.07 0.98
N ARG A 10 4.12 13.53 1.98
CA ARG A 10 3.92 14.16 3.29
C ARG A 10 4.54 13.38 4.44
N ILE A 11 4.65 12.06 4.31
CA ILE A 11 5.16 11.14 5.33
C ILE A 11 6.50 10.55 4.84
N PRO A 12 7.58 10.64 5.64
CA PRO A 12 8.85 9.98 5.33
C PRO A 12 8.67 8.47 5.05
N PRO A 13 9.40 7.88 4.10
CA PRO A 13 9.22 6.47 3.73
C PRO A 13 9.32 5.48 4.89
N ASP A 14 10.23 5.73 5.84
CA ASP A 14 10.46 4.95 7.05
C ASP A 14 9.27 4.98 8.04
N ARG A 15 8.35 5.95 7.88
CA ARG A 15 7.17 6.13 8.74
C ARG A 15 5.85 5.84 8.03
N LEU A 16 5.87 5.53 6.72
CA LEU A 16 4.67 5.30 5.94
C LEU A 16 4.30 3.81 5.89
N TRP A 17 3.18 3.47 6.50
CA TRP A 17 2.61 2.12 6.48
C TRP A 17 1.39 2.06 5.56
N VAL A 18 1.14 0.87 4.99
CA VAL A 18 -0.04 0.59 4.17
C VAL A 18 -0.79 -0.57 4.80
N ASN A 19 -2.02 -0.30 5.23
CA ASN A 19 -2.90 -1.26 5.87
C ASN A 19 -4.36 -0.93 5.53
N PRO A 20 -5.31 -1.86 5.74
CA PRO A 20 -6.73 -1.58 5.64
C PRO A 20 -7.19 -0.61 6.73
N ASP A 21 -8.29 0.10 6.51
CA ASP A 21 -8.84 1.09 7.45
C ASP A 21 -9.22 0.49 8.82
N CYS A 22 -9.65 -0.77 8.84
CA CYS A 22 -10.06 -1.47 10.07
C CYS A 22 -9.85 -2.98 9.96
N GLY A 23 -10.15 -3.70 11.05
CA GLY A 23 -10.10 -5.16 11.08
C GLY A 23 -11.08 -5.81 10.09
N LEU A 24 -10.72 -6.99 9.59
CA LEU A 24 -11.42 -7.67 8.49
C LEU A 24 -12.55 -8.61 8.94
N LYS A 25 -12.98 -8.55 10.21
CA LYS A 25 -13.92 -9.51 10.82
C LYS A 25 -15.27 -9.65 10.09
N THR A 26 -15.67 -8.62 9.33
CA THR A 26 -16.95 -8.55 8.59
C THR A 26 -16.79 -8.78 7.08
N ARG A 27 -15.63 -9.24 6.62
CA ARG A 27 -15.33 -9.54 5.20
C ARG A 27 -15.25 -11.05 4.97
N ARG A 28 -15.52 -11.50 3.74
CA ARG A 28 -15.37 -12.91 3.34
C ARG A 28 -14.00 -13.15 2.73
N TRP A 29 -13.49 -14.37 2.85
CA TRP A 29 -12.18 -14.75 2.31
C TRP A 29 -12.03 -14.47 0.80
N LYS A 30 -13.09 -14.73 0.02
CA LYS A 30 -13.11 -14.44 -1.43
C LYS A 30 -12.93 -12.96 -1.79
N GLU A 31 -13.09 -12.06 -0.83
CA GLU A 31 -12.91 -10.61 -0.97
C GLU A 31 -11.57 -10.18 -0.37
N VAL A 32 -11.24 -10.72 0.82
CA VAL A 32 -10.06 -10.35 1.59
C VAL A 32 -8.77 -10.70 0.86
N ILE A 33 -8.66 -11.94 0.38
CA ILE A 33 -7.42 -12.44 -0.25
C ILE A 33 -7.03 -11.56 -1.44
N PRO A 34 -7.87 -11.37 -2.48
CA PRO A 34 -7.49 -10.54 -3.62
C PRO A 34 -7.28 -9.07 -3.24
N ALA A 35 -8.03 -8.53 -2.27
CA ALA A 35 -7.83 -7.15 -1.81
C ALA A 35 -6.46 -6.96 -1.16
N LEU A 36 -6.03 -7.88 -0.29
CA LEU A 36 -4.73 -7.81 0.37
C LEU A 36 -3.58 -8.06 -0.61
N GLU A 37 -3.72 -9.01 -1.54
CA GLU A 37 -2.74 -9.23 -2.61
C GLU A 37 -2.53 -7.97 -3.44
N ASN A 38 -3.62 -7.33 -3.87
CA ASN A 38 -3.57 -6.07 -4.61
C ASN A 38 -2.92 -4.94 -3.80
N MET A 39 -3.24 -4.83 -2.50
CA MET A 39 -2.64 -3.82 -1.62
C MET A 39 -1.12 -4.02 -1.48
N VAL A 40 -0.67 -5.27 -1.30
CA VAL A 40 0.76 -5.60 -1.22
C VAL A 40 1.47 -5.32 -2.56
N ALA A 41 0.87 -5.72 -3.68
CA ALA A 41 1.41 -5.47 -5.02
C ALA A 41 1.55 -3.97 -5.30
N ALA A 42 0.53 -3.18 -4.93
CA ALA A 42 0.53 -1.73 -5.06
C ALA A 42 1.66 -1.09 -4.23
N ALA A 43 1.87 -1.56 -2.99
CA ALA A 43 2.96 -1.09 -2.13
C ALA A 43 4.36 -1.47 -2.68
N ARG A 44 4.51 -2.67 -3.28
CA ARG A 44 5.76 -3.07 -3.98
C ARG A 44 6.07 -2.15 -5.15
N ARG A 45 5.08 -1.90 -6.02
CA ARG A 45 5.21 -0.99 -7.17
C ARG A 45 5.64 0.42 -6.75
N LEU A 46 5.09 0.95 -5.65
CA LEU A 46 5.49 2.26 -5.12
C LEU A 46 6.96 2.27 -4.69
N ARG A 47 7.42 1.23 -3.97
CA ARG A 47 8.82 1.11 -3.52
C ARG A 47 9.79 1.07 -4.70
N GLU A 48 9.51 0.25 -5.72
CA GLU A 48 10.31 0.18 -6.95
C GLU A 48 10.33 1.53 -7.68
N GLY A 49 9.18 2.19 -7.79
CA GLY A 49 9.06 3.51 -8.39
C GLY A 49 9.90 4.58 -7.70
N ARG A 50 10.00 4.54 -6.36
CA ARG A 50 10.82 5.48 -5.58
C ARG A 50 12.31 5.15 -5.62
N ALA A 51 12.68 3.86 -5.59
CA ALA A 51 14.07 3.43 -5.73
C ALA A 51 14.68 3.92 -7.06
N ARG A 52 13.94 3.76 -8.17
CA ARG A 52 14.37 4.26 -9.49
C ARG A 52 14.51 5.78 -9.58
N LYS A 53 13.75 6.54 -8.80
CA LYS A 53 13.84 8.03 -8.76
C LYS A 53 14.99 8.53 -7.88
N ALA A 54 15.52 7.66 -7.02
CA ALA A 54 16.62 7.99 -6.10
C ALA A 54 17.99 7.55 -6.64
N SER A 55 18.02 6.79 -7.73
CA SER A 55 19.22 6.48 -8.52
C SER A 55 19.45 7.56 -9.58
#